data_AF-A0A2U8QYB9-F1
#
_entry.id   AF-A0A2U8QYB9-F1
#
_cell.length_a   1.000
_cell.length_b   1.000
_cell.length_c   1.000
_cell.angle_alpha   90.00
_cell.angle_beta   90.00
_cell.angle_gamma   90.00
#
_symmetry.space_group_name_H-M   'P 1'
#
loop_
_entity.id
_entity.type
_entity.pdbx_description
1 polymer ?
#
loop_
_entity_poly.entity_id
_entity_poly.type
_entity_poly.pdbx_seq_one_letter_code
_entity_poly.pdbx_strand_id
1 'polypeptide(L)'
;MDEYLNVSVFAIYNDEIFDQDSHHFFQIIKNSITDEILTFCLIIGGLLVGFSKLKNEDEYIAKIRYESLVWATYVNYGLILLFTAFMYGISFLNVLFYNTFTLLFFFIIRFHYMIYKLNKTNHEE
;
A
#
# COMPACT_ATOMS: atom_id res chain seq x y z
N MET A 1 -2.41 -16.10 14.00
CA MET A 1 -1.46 -16.65 12.99
C MET A 1 -0.02 -16.28 13.36
N ASP A 2 0.20 -15.83 14.60
CA ASP A 2 1.32 -14.97 15.01
C ASP A 2 2.46 -15.75 15.67
N GLU A 3 2.43 -17.09 15.58
CA GLU A 3 3.37 -17.95 16.29
C GLU A 3 4.50 -18.50 15.40
N TYR A 4 4.41 -18.33 14.08
CA TYR A 4 5.29 -19.07 13.15
C TYR A 4 6.60 -18.36 12.76
N LEU A 5 6.74 -17.05 12.96
CA LEU A 5 7.94 -16.29 12.56
C LEU A 5 8.41 -15.28 13.62
N ASN A 6 8.50 -15.72 14.87
CA ASN A 6 9.12 -14.94 15.94
C ASN A 6 10.64 -14.97 15.81
N VAL A 7 11.23 -13.86 15.38
CA VAL A 7 12.68 -13.70 15.25
C VAL A 7 13.17 -12.48 16.02
N SER A 8 14.45 -12.47 16.37
CA SER A 8 15.09 -11.33 16.99
C SER A 8 15.36 -10.27 15.92
N VAL A 9 14.63 -9.16 15.97
CA VAL A 9 14.78 -8.02 15.06
C VAL A 9 15.38 -6.83 15.77
N PHE A 10 16.15 -6.05 15.03
CA PHE A 10 16.68 -4.78 15.52
C PHE A 10 15.63 -3.68 15.35
N ALA A 11 15.08 -3.22 16.47
CA ALA A 11 14.14 -2.10 16.53
C ALA A 11 14.91 -0.81 16.82
N ILE A 12 14.82 0.15 15.89
CA ILE A 12 15.37 1.51 16.09
C ILE A 12 14.56 2.24 17.17
N TYR A 13 13.26 2.00 17.18
CA TYR A 13 12.32 2.55 18.14
C TYR A 13 11.31 1.47 18.51
N ASN A 14 11.04 1.31 19.80
CA ASN A 14 10.01 0.45 20.32
C ASN A 14 9.28 1.23 21.42
N ASP A 15 8.06 1.64 21.13
CA ASP A 15 7.12 2.04 22.16
C ASP A 15 6.26 0.82 22.43
N GLU A 16 6.55 0.12 23.53
CA GLU A 16 5.52 -0.73 24.10
C GLU A 16 4.42 0.22 24.57
N ILE A 17 3.29 0.22 23.85
CA ILE A 17 2.12 1.09 24.10
C ILE A 17 1.64 1.00 25.57
N PHE A 18 2.04 -0.05 26.29
CA PHE A 18 1.69 -0.31 27.69
C PHE A 18 2.83 -0.17 28.72
N ASP A 19 4.10 0.06 28.32
CA ASP A 19 5.22 0.20 29.27
C ASP A 19 5.85 1.60 29.11
N GLN A 20 5.38 2.54 29.94
CA GLN A 20 5.65 3.98 29.79
C GLN A 20 7.04 4.44 30.26
N ASP A 21 7.84 3.59 30.89
CA ASP A 21 8.99 4.07 31.67
C ASP A 21 10.36 3.90 31.01
N SER A 22 10.44 3.39 29.79
CA SER A 22 11.71 3.44 29.05
C SER A 22 11.58 3.37 27.53
N HIS A 23 11.55 4.55 26.90
CA HIS A 23 11.79 4.71 25.47
C HIS A 23 13.21 4.23 25.12
N HIS A 24 13.37 2.93 24.86
CA HIS A 24 14.63 2.33 24.48
C HIS A 24 14.79 2.41 22.97
N PHE A 25 15.63 3.34 22.53
CA PHE A 25 16.13 3.40 21.17
C PHE A 25 17.16 2.28 20.95
N PHE A 26 17.17 1.68 19.75
CA PHE A 26 18.14 0.68 19.30
C PHE A 26 18.24 -0.59 20.17
N GLN A 27 17.18 -1.40 20.19
CA GLN A 27 17.15 -2.68 20.90
C GLN A 27 16.85 -3.86 19.98
N ILE A 28 17.35 -5.05 20.37
CA ILE A 28 17.00 -6.30 19.71
C ILE A 28 15.78 -6.86 20.44
N ILE A 29 14.63 -6.82 19.79
CA ILE A 29 13.36 -7.32 20.32
C ILE A 29 12.97 -8.61 19.60
N LYS A 30 12.18 -9.45 20.28
CA LYS A 30 11.58 -10.62 19.64
C LYS A 30 10.22 -10.20 19.09
N ASN A 31 10.11 -10.09 17.77
CA ASN A 31 8.87 -9.73 17.10
C ASN A 31 8.49 -10.74 16.01
N SER A 32 7.20 -10.87 15.75
CA SER A 32 6.71 -11.60 14.57
C SER A 32 6.89 -10.69 13.35
N ILE A 33 7.75 -11.11 12.41
CA ILE A 33 8.05 -10.31 11.20
C ILE A 33 7.02 -10.49 10.06
N THR A 34 5.89 -11.13 10.36
CA THR A 34 4.92 -11.54 9.35
C THR A 34 4.27 -10.35 8.66
N ASP A 35 3.86 -9.35 9.46
CA ASP A 35 3.19 -8.15 8.97
C ASP A 35 4.17 -7.26 8.19
N GLU A 36 5.43 -7.21 8.61
CA GLU A 36 6.50 -6.51 7.93
C GLU A 36 6.76 -7.14 6.56
N ILE A 37 6.94 -8.47 6.49
CA ILE A 37 7.13 -9.17 5.21
C ILE A 37 5.93 -8.93 4.30
N LEU A 38 4.70 -9.07 4.81
CA LEU A 38 3.50 -8.84 4.02
C LEU A 38 3.45 -7.42 3.47
N THR A 39 3.75 -6.43 4.32
CA THR A 39 3.79 -5.00 3.94
C THR A 39 4.85 -4.75 2.87
N PHE A 40 6.07 -5.27 3.03
CA PHE A 40 7.14 -5.15 2.04
C PHE A 40 6.76 -5.80 0.71
N CYS A 41 6.21 -7.02 0.74
CA CYS A 41 5.76 -7.72 -0.46
C CYS A 41 4.64 -6.97 -1.18
N LEU A 42 3.68 -6.39 -0.44
CA LEU A 42 2.60 -5.60 -1.03
C LEU A 42 3.11 -4.31 -1.69
N ILE A 43 4.02 -3.58 -1.03
CA ILE A 43 4.58 -2.35 -1.58
C ILE A 43 5.43 -2.65 -2.81
N ILE A 44 6.40 -3.56 -2.69
CA ILE A 44 7.31 -3.90 -3.80
C ILE A 44 6.52 -4.54 -4.94
N GLY A 45 5.63 -5.49 -4.64
CA GLY A 45 4.79 -6.14 -5.64
C GLY A 45 3.88 -5.14 -6.35
N GLY A 46 3.24 -4.23 -5.59
CA GLY A 46 2.39 -3.20 -6.17
C GLY A 46 3.13 -2.22 -7.06
N LEU A 47 4.32 -1.78 -6.64
CA LEU A 47 5.21 -0.94 -7.46
C LEU A 47 5.68 -1.66 -8.72
N LEU A 48 6.12 -2.92 -8.60
CA LEU A 48 6.54 -3.72 -9.75
C LEU A 48 5.39 -3.88 -10.75
N VAL A 49 4.18 -4.19 -10.28
CA VAL A 49 2.99 -4.27 -11.14
C VAL A 49 2.72 -2.92 -11.81
N GLY A 50 2.86 -1.81 -11.08
CA GLY A 50 2.60 -0.48 -11.59
C GLY A 50 3.60 0.07 -12.58
N PHE A 51 4.87 -0.30 -12.45
CA PHE A 51 5.96 0.18 -13.29
C PHE A 51 6.50 -0.88 -14.27
N SER A 52 5.92 -2.08 -14.30
CA SER A 52 6.28 -3.11 -15.27
C SER A 52 6.03 -2.61 -16.70
N LYS A 53 6.99 -2.84 -17.59
CA LYS A 53 6.84 -2.57 -19.02
C LYS A 53 5.92 -3.61 -19.65
N LEU A 54 4.91 -3.16 -20.38
CA LEU A 54 4.12 -4.04 -21.24
C LEU A 54 4.87 -4.28 -22.56
N LYS A 55 4.73 -5.49 -23.12
CA LYS A 55 5.48 -5.95 -24.30
C LYS A 55 5.34 -5.02 -25.52
N ASN A 56 4.16 -4.42 -25.70
CA ASN A 56 3.91 -3.34 -26.63
C ASN A 56 3.40 -2.13 -25.83
N GLU A 57 4.30 -1.30 -25.33
CA GLU A 57 3.92 -0.06 -24.65
C GLU A 57 3.62 1.01 -25.70
N ASP A 58 2.35 1.06 -26.10
CA ASP A 58 1.81 2.16 -26.91
C ASP A 58 1.70 3.43 -26.04
N GLU A 59 1.84 4.61 -26.65
CA GLU A 59 1.68 5.92 -25.99
C GLU A 59 0.35 6.00 -25.21
N TYR A 60 -0.70 5.37 -25.74
CA TYR A 60 -1.99 5.28 -25.09
C TYR A 60 -1.97 4.46 -23.79
N ILE A 61 -1.21 3.37 -23.72
CA ILE A 61 -1.06 2.54 -22.51
C ILE A 61 -0.29 3.31 -21.43
N ALA A 62 0.75 4.05 -21.82
CA ALA A 62 1.48 4.92 -20.91
C ALA A 62 0.57 6.03 -20.34
N LYS A 63 -0.30 6.60 -21.18
CA LYS A 63 -1.32 7.57 -20.75
C LYS A 63 -2.32 6.96 -19.76
N ILE A 64 -2.86 5.76 -20.03
CA ILE A 64 -3.76 5.06 -19.11
C ILE A 64 -3.10 4.85 -17.74
N ARG A 65 -1.81 4.48 -17.72
CA ARG A 65 -1.05 4.29 -16.48
C ARG A 65 -0.98 5.58 -15.67
N TYR A 66 -0.58 6.68 -16.32
CA TYR A 66 -0.48 7.99 -15.68
C TYR A 66 -1.83 8.46 -15.14
N GLU A 67 -2.89 8.39 -15.95
CA GLU A 67 -4.25 8.77 -15.52
C GLU A 67 -4.74 7.90 -14.38
N SER A 68 -4.42 6.60 -14.39
CA SER A 68 -4.80 5.69 -13.31
C SER A 68 -4.11 6.05 -12.00
N LEU A 69 -2.84 6.48 -12.05
CA LEU A 69 -2.09 6.92 -10.88
C LEU A 69 -2.64 8.22 -10.31
N VAL A 70 -2.99 9.18 -11.18
CA VAL A 70 -3.61 10.45 -10.77
C VAL A 70 -4.96 10.19 -10.08
N TRP A 71 -5.80 9.32 -10.66
CA TRP A 71 -7.07 8.96 -10.06
C TRP A 71 -6.93 8.23 -8.73
N ALA A 72 -5.97 7.30 -8.62
CA ALA A 72 -5.67 6.64 -7.36
C ALA A 72 -5.22 7.63 -6.29
N THR A 73 -4.44 8.63 -6.68
CA THR A 73 -4.00 9.72 -5.80
C THR A 73 -5.20 10.52 -5.29
N TYR A 74 -6.14 10.90 -6.18
CA TYR A 74 -7.35 11.61 -5.75
C TYR A 74 -8.22 10.81 -4.79
N VAL A 75 -8.43 9.52 -5.06
CA VAL A 75 -9.21 8.65 -4.18
C VAL A 75 -8.51 8.48 -2.84
N ASN A 76 -7.18 8.28 -2.84
CA ASN A 76 -6.40 8.13 -1.63
C ASN A 76 -6.51 9.37 -0.71
N TYR A 77 -6.24 10.57 -1.25
CA TYR A 77 -6.37 11.80 -0.46
C TYR A 77 -7.81 12.13 -0.09
N GLY A 78 -8.79 11.81 -0.95
CA GLY A 78 -10.20 11.92 -0.60
C GLY A 78 -10.57 11.09 0.62
N LEU A 79 -10.07 9.85 0.70
CA LEU A 79 -10.25 8.98 1.86
C LEU A 79 -9.51 9.50 3.09
N ILE A 80 -8.29 10.01 2.95
CA ILE A 80 -7.55 10.62 4.09
C ILE A 80 -8.36 11.78 4.67
N LEU A 81 -8.85 12.69 3.82
CA LEU A 81 -9.66 13.83 4.26
C LEU A 81 -10.95 13.36 4.94
N LEU A 82 -11.62 12.36 4.36
CA LEU A 82 -12.81 11.75 4.94
C LEU A 82 -12.51 11.20 6.35
N PHE A 83 -11.49 10.35 6.50
CA PHE A 83 -11.17 9.77 7.81
C PHE A 83 -10.66 10.81 8.80
N THR A 84 -9.95 11.83 8.35
CA THR A 84 -9.52 12.95 9.21
C THR A 84 -10.71 13.74 9.76
N ALA A 85 -11.79 13.86 8.97
CA ALA A 85 -13.00 14.55 9.40
C ALA A 85 -13.89 13.73 10.34
N PHE A 86 -13.87 12.39 10.24
CA PHE A 86 -14.85 11.52 10.91
C PHE A 86 -14.25 10.54 11.94
N MET A 87 -12.93 10.38 12.02
CA MET A 87 -12.27 9.43 12.93
C MET A 87 -11.21 10.12 13.80
N TYR A 88 -11.13 9.71 15.06
CA TYR A 88 -10.21 10.28 16.04
C TYR A 88 -9.53 9.19 16.90
N GLY A 89 -8.40 9.53 17.52
CA GLY A 89 -7.66 8.63 18.42
C GLY A 89 -6.88 7.52 17.72
N ILE A 90 -6.55 6.46 18.44
CA ILE A 90 -5.72 5.34 17.95
C ILE A 90 -6.35 4.62 16.74
N SER A 91 -7.68 4.58 16.66
CA SER A 91 -8.40 4.00 15.53
C SER A 91 -8.14 4.75 14.23
N PHE A 92 -7.96 6.08 14.28
CA PHE A 92 -7.59 6.87 13.10
C PHE A 92 -6.19 6.49 12.60
N LEU A 93 -5.21 6.24 13.49
CA LEU A 93 -3.87 5.81 13.11
C LEU A 93 -3.89 4.46 12.38
N ASN A 94 -4.67 3.50 12.86
CA ASN A 94 -4.85 2.21 12.17
C ASN A 94 -5.46 2.39 10.77
N VAL A 95 -6.46 3.28 10.63
CA VAL A 95 -7.06 3.56 9.32
C VAL A 95 -6.07 4.24 8.38
N LEU A 96 -5.24 5.16 8.88
CA LEU A 96 -4.19 5.79 8.09
C LEU A 96 -3.15 4.75 7.61
N PHE A 97 -2.78 3.80 8.47
CA PHE A 97 -1.90 2.68 8.09
C PHE A 97 -2.48 1.90 6.90
N TYR A 98 -3.73 1.43 7.00
CA TYR A 98 -4.38 0.70 5.91
C TYR A 98 -4.59 1.56 4.65
N ASN A 99 -4.80 2.87 4.82
CA ASN A 99 -4.99 3.79 3.70
C ASN A 99 -3.76 3.86 2.79
N THR A 100 -2.55 3.65 3.32
CA THR A 100 -1.28 3.60 2.55
C THR A 100 -1.34 2.59 1.41
N PHE A 101 -1.99 1.44 1.62
CA PHE A 101 -2.14 0.41 0.58
C PHE A 101 -3.26 0.74 -0.42
N THR A 102 -4.23 1.58 -0.05
CA THR A 102 -5.39 1.89 -0.88
C THR A 102 -4.98 2.58 -2.18
N LEU A 103 -3.95 3.42 -2.14
CA LEU A 103 -3.39 4.04 -3.35
C LEU A 103 -2.90 2.98 -4.34
N LEU A 104 -2.11 2.01 -3.87
CA LEU A 104 -1.57 0.93 -4.71
C LEU A 104 -2.69 0.04 -5.25
N PHE A 105 -3.62 -0.40 -4.40
CA PHE A 105 -4.73 -1.27 -4.82
C PHE A 105 -5.63 -0.59 -5.86
N PHE A 106 -6.04 0.66 -5.61
CA PHE A 106 -6.92 1.38 -6.53
C PHE A 106 -6.24 1.63 -7.87
N PHE A 107 -4.96 2.01 -7.85
CA PHE A 107 -4.16 2.18 -9.05
C PHE A 107 -4.11 0.89 -9.88
N ILE A 108 -3.76 -0.25 -9.27
CA ILE A 108 -3.64 -1.54 -9.96
C ILE A 108 -4.99 -1.97 -10.57
N ILE A 109 -6.07 -1.89 -9.79
CA ILE A 109 -7.42 -2.27 -10.23
C ILE A 109 -7.84 -1.42 -11.43
N ARG A 110 -7.72 -0.09 -11.31
CA ARG A 110 -8.11 0.83 -12.37
C ARG A 110 -7.28 0.63 -13.63
N PHE A 111 -5.96 0.46 -13.47
CA PHE A 111 -5.06 0.26 -14.60
C PHE A 111 -5.43 -1.00 -15.40
N HIS A 112 -5.60 -2.14 -14.72
CA HIS A 112 -5.97 -3.40 -15.39
C HIS A 112 -7.37 -3.34 -16.00
N TYR A 113 -8.33 -2.68 -15.33
CA TYR A 113 -9.67 -2.49 -15.86
C TYR A 113 -9.66 -1.67 -17.16
N MET A 114 -8.89 -0.59 -17.22
CA MET A 114 -8.78 0.25 -18.42
C MET A 114 -8.09 -0.48 -19.58
N ILE A 115 -7.05 -1.27 -19.30
CA ILE A 115 -6.40 -2.12 -20.32
C ILE A 115 -7.35 -3.20 -20.83
N TYR A 116 -8.10 -3.87 -19.95
CA TYR A 116 -9.11 -4.85 -20.36
C TYR A 116 -10.17 -4.23 -21.28
N LYS A 117 -10.66 -3.04 -20.93
CA LYS A 117 -11.63 -2.30 -21.73
C LYS A 117 -11.07 -1.95 -23.12
N LEU A 118 -9.82 -1.46 -23.19
CA LEU A 118 -9.14 -1.14 -24.45
C LEU A 118 -9.04 -2.36 -25.37
N ASN A 119 -8.58 -3.50 -24.84
CA ASN A 119 -8.42 -4.72 -25.62
C ASN A 119 -9.76 -5.23 -26.15
N LYS A 120 -10.84 -5.10 -25.37
CA LYS A 120 -12.18 -5.49 -25.81
C LYS A 120 -12.68 -4.64 -26.99
N THR A 121 -12.50 -3.31 -26.93
CA THR A 121 -12.89 -2.43 -28.05
C THR A 121 -12.12 -2.75 -29.32
N ASN A 122 -10.80 -2.98 -29.25
CA ASN A 122 -9.98 -3.31 -30.41
C ASN A 122 -10.29 -4.69 -31.04
N HIS A 123 -11.00 -5.58 -30.32
CA HIS A 123 -11.43 -6.88 -30.83
C HIS A 123 -12.83 -6.85 -31.46
N GLU A 124 -13.62 -5.80 -31.19
CA GLU A 124 -14.97 -5.60 -31.73
C GLU A 124 -14.97 -4.74 -33.02
N GLU A 125 -13.83 -4.10 -33.35
CA GLU A 125 -13.54 -3.45 -34.64
C GLU A 125 -12.82 -4.41 -35.61
#